data_AF-A0A382G7Q4-F1
#
_entry.id   AF-A0A382G7Q4-F1
#
_cell.length_a   1.000
_cell.length_b   1.000
_cell.length_c   1.000
_cell.angle_alpha   90.00
_cell.angle_beta   90.00
_cell.angle_gamma   90.00
#
_symmetry.space_group_name_H-M   'P 1'
#
loop_
_entity.id
_entity.type
_entity.pdbx_description
1 polymer ?
#
loop_
_entity_poly.entity_id
_entity_poly.type
_entity_poly.pdbx_seq_one_letter_code
_entity_poly.pdbx_strand_id
1 'polypeptide(L)'
;LAFKNGLAWLFPFGDKIITLGVLLFAISTVISWSFYGDRATDYLFGEKAIPVYRSFYIFFVFIGAVASLEAIWAFGDAALGFMTFPNLISIILLSRVLKKLTTSYFDIEHQVYK
;
A
#
# COMPACT_ATOMS: atom_id res chain seq x y z
N LEU A 1 17.80 3.97 -20.47
CA LEU A 1 18.88 4.79 -21.08
C LEU A 1 19.23 6.02 -20.25
N ALA A 2 18.24 6.80 -19.79
CA ALA A 2 18.46 8.05 -19.04
C ALA A 2 19.35 7.88 -17.79
N PHE A 3 19.09 6.90 -16.93
CA PHE A 3 19.92 6.66 -15.74
C PHE A 3 21.29 6.07 -16.05
N LYS A 4 21.38 5.17 -17.04
CA LYS A 4 22.66 4.63 -17.51
C LYS A 4 23.59 5.74 -17.98
N ASN A 5 23.06 6.72 -18.73
CA ASN A 5 23.84 7.80 -19.31
C ASN A 5 24.03 8.98 -18.34
N GLY A 6 23.02 9.30 -17.53
CA GLY A 6 23.05 10.42 -16.57
C GLY A 6 23.87 10.14 -15.32
N LEU A 7 23.95 8.88 -14.88
CA LEU A 7 24.76 8.48 -13.72
C LEU A 7 26.13 7.91 -14.10
N ALA A 8 26.43 7.74 -15.39
CA ALA A 8 27.69 7.15 -15.86
C ALA A 8 28.94 7.86 -15.33
N TRP A 9 28.87 9.18 -15.11
CA TRP A 9 29.96 9.98 -14.55
C TRP A 9 30.25 9.67 -13.07
N LEU A 10 29.24 9.22 -12.31
CA LEU A 10 29.36 8.89 -10.88
C LEU A 10 29.53 7.39 -10.64
N PHE A 11 28.73 6.56 -11.33
CA PHE A 11 28.76 5.10 -11.26
C PHE A 11 28.37 4.46 -12.62
N PRO A 12 29.24 3.63 -13.23
CA PRO A 12 29.00 3.03 -14.55
C PRO A 12 27.89 1.94 -14.58
N PHE A 13 27.28 1.61 -13.43
CA PHE A 13 26.23 0.59 -13.28
C PHE A 13 24.88 1.15 -12.80
N GLY A 14 24.58 2.42 -13.11
CA GLY A 14 23.36 3.09 -12.65
C GLY A 14 22.05 2.36 -13.02
N ASP A 15 22.03 1.62 -14.13
CA ASP A 15 20.89 0.78 -14.53
C ASP A 15 20.65 -0.42 -13.60
N LYS A 16 21.71 -1.05 -13.09
CA LYS A 16 21.63 -2.16 -12.14
C LYS A 16 21.10 -1.70 -10.78
N ILE A 17 21.52 -0.52 -10.31
CA ILE A 17 21.05 0.06 -9.05
C ILE A 17 19.54 0.30 -9.09
N ILE A 18 19.04 0.89 -10.18
CA ILE A 18 17.60 1.13 -10.35
C ILE A 18 16.82 -0.19 -10.43
N THR A 19 17.33 -1.17 -11.17
CA THR A 19 16.70 -2.50 -11.24
C THR A 19 16.58 -3.12 -9.84
N LEU A 20 17.64 -3.07 -9.04
CA LEU A 20 17.62 -3.56 -7.65
C LEU A 20 16.63 -2.76 -6.78
N GLY A 21 16.62 -1.43 -6.91
CA GLY A 21 15.69 -0.57 -6.18
C GLY A 21 14.22 -0.86 -6.49
N VAL A 22 13.89 -1.01 -7.78
CA VAL A 22 12.53 -1.37 -8.22
C VAL A 22 12.15 -2.76 -7.73
N LEU A 23 13.07 -3.73 -7.75
CA LEU A 23 12.83 -5.07 -7.22
C LEU A 23 12.50 -5.03 -5.72
N LEU A 24 13.32 -4.34 -4.93
CA LEU A 24 13.10 -4.20 -3.48
C LEU A 24 11.79 -3.46 -3.17
N PHE A 25 11.47 -2.43 -3.95
CA PHE A 25 10.23 -1.67 -3.81
C PHE A 25 8.99 -2.51 -4.19
N ALA A 26 9.07 -3.30 -5.24
CA ALA A 26 8.00 -4.21 -5.63
C ALA A 26 7.72 -5.24 -4.53
N ILE A 27 8.78 -5.83 -3.95
CA ILE A 27 8.65 -6.80 -2.85
C ILE A 27 8.01 -6.15 -1.61
N SER A 28 8.48 -4.98 -1.18
CA SER A 28 7.91 -4.31 0.00
C SER A 28 6.45 -3.92 -0.21
N THR A 29 6.11 -3.52 -1.44
CA THR A 29 4.73 -3.19 -1.84
C THR A 29 3.83 -4.43 -1.76
N VAL A 30 4.22 -5.55 -2.37
CA VAL A 30 3.44 -6.80 -2.34
C VAL A 30 3.22 -7.30 -0.90
N ILE A 31 4.25 -7.23 -0.05
CA ILE A 31 4.11 -7.62 1.37
C ILE A 31 3.10 -6.72 2.09
N SER A 32 3.22 -5.40 1.89
CA SER A 32 2.34 -4.42 2.53
C SER A 32 0.87 -4.62 2.13
N TRP A 33 0.61 -4.80 0.82
CA TRP A 33 -0.74 -5.05 0.29
C TRP A 33 -1.32 -6.39 0.73
N SER A 34 -0.50 -7.44 0.86
CA SER A 34 -0.94 -8.70 1.47
C SER A 34 -1.40 -8.48 2.91
N PHE A 35 -0.65 -7.72 3.72
CA PHE A 35 -1.01 -7.44 5.11
C PHE A 35 -2.31 -6.63 5.23
N TYR A 36 -2.49 -5.59 4.40
CA TYR A 36 -3.75 -4.83 4.39
C TYR A 36 -4.94 -5.71 4.03
N GLY A 37 -4.77 -6.61 3.06
CA GLY A 37 -5.79 -7.58 2.69
C GLY A 37 -6.09 -8.62 3.76
N ASP A 38 -5.09 -9.06 4.54
CA ASP A 38 -5.33 -9.91 5.70
C ASP A 38 -6.23 -9.22 6.73
N ARG A 39 -5.97 -7.94 7.03
CA ARG A 39 -6.81 -7.15 7.95
C ARG A 39 -8.22 -6.94 7.43
N ALA A 40 -8.37 -6.64 6.13
CA ALA A 40 -9.68 -6.49 5.50
C ALA A 40 -10.48 -7.81 5.49
N THR A 41 -9.80 -8.92 5.19
CA THR A 41 -10.40 -10.26 5.19
C THR A 41 -10.83 -10.69 6.59
N ASP A 42 -9.99 -10.44 7.60
CA ASP A 42 -10.31 -10.71 9.00
C ASP A 42 -11.53 -9.89 9.46
N TYR A 43 -11.59 -8.61 9.10
CA TYR A 43 -12.74 -7.76 9.41
C TYR A 43 -14.06 -8.26 8.77
N LEU A 44 -14.01 -8.74 7.53
CA LEU A 44 -15.21 -9.14 6.77
C LEU A 44 -15.64 -10.59 7.02
N PHE A 45 -14.69 -11.51 7.12
CA PHE A 45 -14.91 -12.95 7.08
C PHE A 45 -14.25 -13.71 8.25
N GLY A 46 -13.48 -13.01 9.09
CA GLY A 46 -12.75 -13.57 10.23
C GLY A 46 -11.43 -14.25 9.87
N GLU A 47 -10.64 -14.54 10.91
CA GLU A 47 -9.27 -15.06 10.82
C GLU A 47 -9.12 -16.32 9.96
N LYS A 48 -10.14 -17.20 9.98
CA LYS A 48 -10.11 -18.47 9.24
C LYS A 48 -10.09 -18.28 7.72
N ALA A 49 -10.52 -17.13 7.21
CA ALA A 49 -10.50 -16.83 5.78
C ALA A 49 -9.13 -16.29 5.28
N ILE A 50 -8.23 -15.90 6.18
CA ILE A 50 -6.92 -15.31 5.82
C ILE A 50 -6.08 -16.25 4.93
N PRO A 51 -5.92 -17.56 5.22
CA PRO A 51 -5.11 -18.45 4.37
C PRO A 51 -5.67 -18.58 2.95
N VAL A 52 -7.00 -18.55 2.82
CA VAL A 52 -7.69 -18.59 1.52
C VAL A 52 -7.40 -17.31 0.74
N TYR A 53 -7.56 -16.15 1.38
CA TYR A 53 -7.22 -14.85 0.78
C TYR A 53 -5.76 -14.80 0.30
N ARG A 54 -4.79 -15.21 1.13
CA ARG A 54 -3.37 -15.21 0.77
C ARG A 54 -3.09 -16.09 -0.45
N SER A 55 -3.78 -17.22 -0.58
CA SER A 55 -3.64 -18.10 -1.74
C SER A 55 -4.11 -17.41 -3.02
N PHE A 56 -5.26 -16.73 -2.98
CA PHE A 56 -5.73 -15.90 -4.09
C PHE A 56 -4.79 -14.73 -4.37
N TYR A 57 -4.29 -14.06 -3.34
CA TYR A 57 -3.37 -12.94 -3.47
C TYR A 57 -2.10 -13.33 -4.25
N ILE A 58 -1.45 -14.44 -3.88
CA ILE A 58 -0.27 -14.96 -4.58
C ILE A 58 -0.60 -15.29 -6.04
N PHE A 59 -1.76 -15.89 -6.29
CA PHE A 59 -2.22 -16.17 -7.66
C PHE A 59 -2.39 -14.88 -8.48
N PHE A 60 -3.02 -13.84 -7.92
CA PHE A 60 -3.17 -12.55 -8.60
C PHE A 60 -1.84 -11.81 -8.81
N VAL A 61 -0.86 -11.96 -7.92
CA VAL A 61 0.51 -11.45 -8.13
C VAL A 61 1.15 -12.09 -9.37
N PHE A 62 0.96 -13.40 -9.57
CA PHE A 62 1.42 -14.07 -10.78
C PHE A 62 0.71 -13.55 -12.03
N ILE A 63 -0.62 -13.38 -11.98
CA ILE A 63 -1.38 -12.80 -13.10
C ILE A 63 -0.90 -11.39 -13.43
N GLY A 64 -0.61 -10.57 -12.42
CA GLY A 64 -0.04 -9.23 -12.60
C GLY A 64 1.35 -9.22 -13.24
N ALA A 65 2.11 -10.32 -13.16
CA ALA A 65 3.41 -10.43 -13.83
C ALA A 65 3.30 -10.76 -15.32
N VAL A 66 2.16 -11.31 -15.78
CA VAL A 66 1.96 -11.77 -17.17
C VAL A 66 0.91 -10.96 -17.96
N ALA A 67 0.03 -10.23 -17.27
CA ALA A 67 -0.99 -9.40 -17.91
C ALA A 67 -0.40 -8.11 -18.51
N SER A 68 -1.14 -7.47 -19.42
CA SER A 68 -0.70 -6.21 -20.02
C SER A 68 -0.67 -5.07 -19.00
N LEU A 69 0.32 -4.19 -19.16
CA LEU A 69 0.55 -3.09 -18.23
C LEU A 69 -0.67 -2.17 -18.18
N GLU A 70 -1.24 -1.82 -19.33
CA GLU A 70 -2.41 -0.94 -19.45
C GLU A 70 -3.63 -1.51 -18.73
N ALA A 71 -3.86 -2.83 -18.83
CA ALA A 71 -4.98 -3.48 -18.17
C ALA A 71 -4.82 -3.48 -16.64
N ILE A 72 -3.61 -3.75 -16.15
CA ILE A 72 -3.30 -3.75 -14.71
C ILE A 72 -3.48 -2.34 -14.13
N TRP A 73 -2.99 -1.31 -14.82
CA TRP A 73 -3.18 0.09 -14.37
C TRP A 73 -4.65 0.48 -14.37
N ALA A 74 -5.40 0.18 -15.44
CA ALA A 74 -6.83 0.49 -15.51
C ALA A 74 -7.62 -0.21 -14.39
N PHE A 75 -7.31 -1.47 -14.11
CA PHE A 75 -7.92 -2.20 -13.00
C PHE A 75 -7.54 -1.61 -11.64
N GLY A 76 -6.26 -1.28 -11.44
CA GLY A 76 -5.73 -0.69 -10.22
C GLY A 76 -6.39 0.65 -9.90
N ASP A 77 -6.48 1.54 -10.88
CA ASP A 77 -7.12 2.86 -10.74
C ASP A 77 -8.61 2.73 -10.38
N ALA A 78 -9.32 1.80 -11.01
CA ALA A 78 -10.72 1.53 -10.69
C ALA A 78 -10.88 0.99 -9.25
N ALA A 79 -10.09 -0.01 -8.87
CA ALA A 79 -10.12 -0.60 -7.53
C ALA A 79 -9.77 0.41 -6.43
N LEU A 80 -8.71 1.20 -6.64
CA LEU A 80 -8.31 2.30 -5.75
C LEU A 80 -9.41 3.34 -5.64
N GLY A 81 -10.07 3.69 -6.75
CA GLY A 81 -11.22 4.60 -6.78
C GLY A 81 -12.38 4.09 -5.91
N PHE A 82 -12.77 2.82 -6.08
CA PHE A 82 -13.83 2.20 -5.28
C PHE A 82 -13.50 2.15 -3.78
N MET A 83 -12.24 1.90 -3.41
CA MET A 83 -11.82 1.91 -2.02
C MET A 83 -11.77 3.33 -1.44
N THR A 84 -11.28 4.30 -2.22
CA THR A 84 -11.06 5.67 -1.78
C THR A 84 -12.37 6.42 -1.57
N PHE A 85 -13.37 6.19 -2.43
CA PHE A 85 -14.65 6.87 -2.37
C PHE A 85 -15.37 6.78 -1.00
N PRO A 86 -15.68 5.58 -0.45
CA PRO A 86 -16.32 5.48 0.86
C PRO A 86 -15.42 5.96 2.00
N ASN A 87 -14.09 5.82 1.87
CA ASN A 87 -13.14 6.26 2.87
C ASN A 87 -13.14 7.79 3.01
N LEU A 88 -13.05 8.52 1.89
CA LEU A 88 -13.08 9.98 1.89
C LEU A 88 -14.41 10.53 2.44
N ILE A 89 -15.54 9.91 2.06
CA ILE A 89 -16.85 10.29 2.61
C ILE A 89 -16.85 10.13 4.14
N SER A 90 -16.35 8.99 4.63
CA SER A 90 -16.30 8.71 6.07
C SER A 90 -15.44 9.73 6.81
N ILE A 91 -14.26 10.08 6.27
CA ILE A 91 -13.37 11.11 6.86
C ILE A 91 -14.08 12.46 6.95
N ILE A 92 -14.79 12.88 5.90
CA ILE A 92 -15.52 14.16 5.89
C ILE A 92 -16.59 14.17 6.97
N LEU A 93 -17.39 13.11 7.07
CA LEU A 93 -18.44 12.98 8.09
C LEU A 93 -17.89 12.92 9.52
N LEU A 94 -16.75 12.24 9.71
CA LEU A 94 -16.11 12.07 11.02
C LEU A 94 -15.19 13.23 11.41
N SER A 95 -15.00 14.23 10.55
CA SER A 95 -14.09 15.37 10.79
C SER A 95 -14.35 16.10 12.12
N ARG A 96 -15.63 16.25 12.52
CA ARG A 96 -16.00 16.86 13.81
C ARG A 96 -15.63 15.99 15.01
N VAL A 97 -15.78 14.66 14.88
CA VAL A 97 -15.41 13.69 15.92
C VAL A 97 -13.90 13.67 16.08
N LEU A 98 -13.17 13.64 14.97
CA LEU A 98 -11.71 13.73 14.96
C LEU A 98 -11.24 14.99 15.70
N LYS A 99 -11.79 16.17 15.39
CA LYS A 99 -11.43 17.42 16.08
C LYS A 99 -11.61 17.31 17.59
N LYS A 100 -12.74 16.76 18.05
CA LYS A 100 -13.01 16.58 19.48
C LYS A 100 -12.01 15.64 20.16
N LEU A 101 -11.70 14.51 19.53
CA LEU A 101 -10.73 13.53 20.03
C LEU A 101 -9.32 14.12 20.06
N THR A 102 -8.92 14.86 19.02
CA THR A 102 -7.62 15.52 18.96
C THR A 102 -7.45 16.54 20.08
N THR A 103 -8.44 17.42 20.30
CA THR A 103 -8.39 18.37 21.43
C THR A 103 -8.30 17.63 22.76
N SER A 104 -9.15 16.63 22.97
CA SER A 104 -9.12 15.83 24.20
C SER A 104 -7.81 15.09 24.44
N TYR A 105 -7.11 14.66 23.38
CA TYR A 105 -5.81 13.97 23.49
C TYR A 105 -4.70 14.91 23.94
N PHE A 106 -4.69 16.15 23.44
CA PHE A 106 -3.67 17.15 23.80
C PHE A 106 -3.93 17.84 25.14
N ASP A 107 -5.16 17.81 25.66
CA ASP A 107 -5.50 18.30 26.99
C ASP A 107 -5.05 17.34 28.12
N ILE A 108 -4.63 16.11 27.78
CA ILE A 108 -4.13 15.14 28.77
C ILE A 108 -2.74 15.58 29.24
N GLU A 109 -2.57 15.83 30.54
CA GLU A 109 -1.24 15.99 31.13
C GLU A 109 -0.44 14.70 30.95
N HIS A 110 0.50 14.72 30.00
CA HIS A 110 1.44 13.63 29.80
C HIS A 110 2.35 13.52 31.02
N GLN A 111 2.07 12.53 31.88
CA GLN A 111 2.98 12.13 32.94
C GLN A 111 4.30 11.67 32.30
N VAL A 112 5.34 12.51 32.40
CA VAL A 112 6.68 12.13 31.95
C VAL A 112 7.12 10.95 32.81
N TYR A 113 7.26 9.78 32.20
CA TYR A 113 7.77 8.60 32.89
C TYR A 113 9.17 8.96 33.42
N LYS A 114 9.32 9.04 34.74
CA LYS A 114 10.58 9.37 35.41
C LYS A 114 11.56 8.21 35.35
#